data_AF-A0AAU2DVW0-F1
#
_entry.id   AF-A0AAU2DVW0-F1
#
_cell.length_a   1.000
_cell.length_b   1.000
_cell.length_c   1.000
_cell.angle_alpha   90.00
_cell.angle_beta   90.00
_cell.angle_gamma   90.00
#
_symmetry.space_group_name_H-M   'P 1'
#
loop_
_entity.id
_entity.type
_entity.pdbx_description
1 polymer ?
#
loop_
_entity_poly.entity_id
_entity_poly.type
_entity_poly.pdbx_seq_one_letter_code
_entity_poly.pdbx_strand_id
1 'polypeptide(L)'
;MLLVDYLTVIGPDTRSSRETPFDEATLEEFRRLGDQVAEVFARTATRTGAELVTVGKRSREHALGSAEPWVTGLSERLRGSALTGAFHPTGAGMRAVADAIAEHLKGPGLA
;
A
#
# COMPACT_ATOMS: atom_id res chain seq x y z
N MET A 1 16.12 -2.49 -13.44
CA MET A 1 15.33 -3.24 -12.42
C MET A 1 14.36 -2.27 -11.81
N LEU A 2 13.10 -2.65 -11.66
CA LEU A 2 12.05 -1.80 -11.10
C LEU A 2 11.68 -2.30 -9.70
N LEU A 3 11.74 -1.41 -8.72
CA LEU A 3 11.16 -1.62 -7.41
C LEU A 3 9.81 -0.90 -7.36
N VAL A 4 8.82 -1.57 -6.80
CA VAL A 4 7.49 -1.01 -6.57
C VAL A 4 7.28 -1.10 -5.08
N ASP A 5 7.14 0.04 -4.41
CA ASP A 5 6.80 0.03 -2.98
C ASP A 5 5.36 -0.46 -2.79
N TYR A 6 4.87 -0.48 -1.56
CA TYR A 6 3.58 -1.11 -1.25
C TYR A 6 2.47 -0.07 -1.09
N LEU A 7 1.22 -0.48 -1.34
CA LEU A 7 0.06 0.37 -1.07
C LEU A 7 -0.04 0.74 0.41
N THR A 8 -0.50 1.96 0.71
CA THR A 8 -0.73 2.39 2.09
C THR A 8 -1.85 1.55 2.70
N VAL A 9 -1.52 0.73 3.71
CA VAL A 9 -2.52 -0.08 4.43
C VAL A 9 -3.19 0.75 5.52
N ILE A 10 -2.39 1.35 6.40
CA ILE A 10 -2.84 2.22 7.49
C ILE A 10 -2.47 3.66 7.13
N GLY A 11 -3.47 4.47 6.83
CA GLY A 11 -3.33 5.87 6.46
C GLY A 11 -3.58 6.82 7.63
N PRO A 12 -3.41 8.14 7.42
CA PRO A 12 -3.64 9.15 8.46
C PRO A 12 -5.09 9.16 8.97
N ASP A 13 -6.04 8.77 8.11
CA ASP A 13 -7.48 8.74 8.44
C ASP A 13 -7.99 7.35 8.81
N THR A 14 -7.13 6.33 8.79
CA THR A 14 -7.51 5.01 9.30
C THR A 14 -7.78 5.11 10.80
N ARG A 15 -8.92 4.56 11.23
CA ARG A 15 -9.37 4.52 12.63
C ARG A 15 -9.64 3.08 13.06
N SER A 16 -9.82 2.87 14.35
CA SER A 16 -10.26 1.59 14.88
C SER A 16 -11.63 1.22 14.31
N SER A 17 -11.76 0.02 13.77
CA SER A 17 -12.99 -0.50 13.17
C SER A 17 -12.98 -2.02 13.21
N ARG A 18 -14.04 -2.66 12.67
CA ARG A 18 -14.03 -4.11 12.51
C ARG A 18 -12.95 -4.60 11.54
N GLU A 19 -12.62 -3.80 10.53
CA GLU A 19 -11.60 -4.11 9.52
C GLU A 19 -10.18 -3.76 9.98
N THR A 20 -10.08 -2.95 11.03
CA THR A 20 -8.84 -2.46 11.65
C THR A 20 -9.02 -2.50 13.17
N PRO A 21 -9.11 -3.69 13.80
CA PRO A 21 -9.45 -3.84 15.22
C PRO A 21 -8.23 -3.60 16.11
N PHE A 22 -7.60 -2.45 15.92
CA PHE A 22 -6.41 -1.99 16.64
C PHE A 22 -6.75 -0.70 17.39
N ASP A 23 -6.08 -0.46 18.51
CA ASP A 23 -6.16 0.81 19.22
C ASP A 23 -5.33 1.89 18.50
N GLU A 24 -5.52 3.16 18.89
CA GLU A 24 -4.86 4.27 18.19
C GLU A 24 -3.32 4.21 18.33
N ALA A 25 -2.81 3.71 19.45
CA ALA A 25 -1.36 3.55 19.67
C ALA A 25 -0.76 2.54 18.66
N THR A 26 -1.44 1.42 18.46
CA THR A 26 -1.07 0.39 17.49
C THR A 26 -1.19 0.90 16.05
N LEU A 27 -2.28 1.61 15.72
CA LEU A 27 -2.46 2.22 14.39
C LEU A 27 -1.33 3.19 14.07
N GLU A 28 -0.94 4.00 15.05
CA GLU A 28 0.14 4.96 14.92
C GLU A 28 1.51 4.27 14.76
N GLU A 29 1.74 3.14 15.44
CA GLU A 29 2.91 2.30 15.18
C GLU A 29 2.93 1.71 13.77
N PHE A 30 1.78 1.25 13.25
CA PHE A 30 1.68 0.75 11.89
C PHE A 30 1.87 1.83 10.82
N ARG A 31 1.43 3.07 11.07
CA ARG A 31 1.75 4.21 10.18
C ARG A 31 3.27 4.41 10.08
N ARG A 32 3.95 4.45 11.24
CA ARG A 32 5.42 4.55 11.28
C ARG A 32 6.11 3.39 10.59
N LEU A 33 5.63 2.17 10.79
CA LEU A 33 6.16 0.98 10.11
C LEU A 33 6.01 1.10 8.58
N GLY A 34 4.86 1.57 8.10
CA GLY A 34 4.63 1.83 6.68
C GLY A 34 5.62 2.85 6.10
N ASP A 35 5.84 3.96 6.80
CA ASP A 35 6.81 4.98 6.39
C ASP A 35 8.25 4.43 6.38
N GLN A 36 8.64 3.63 7.37
CA GLN A 36 9.95 2.97 7.44
C GLN A 36 10.17 1.98 6.28
N VAL A 37 9.14 1.20 5.93
CA VAL A 37 9.21 0.29 4.78
C VAL A 37 9.41 1.09 3.49
N ALA A 38 8.64 2.16 3.27
CA ALA A 38 8.80 3.03 2.09
C ALA A 38 10.22 3.64 2.02
N GLU A 39 10.79 4.06 3.15
CA GLU A 39 12.17 4.54 3.21
C GLU A 39 13.19 3.47 2.81
N VAL A 40 13.00 2.22 3.24
CA VAL A 40 13.87 1.10 2.85
C VAL A 40 13.82 0.85 1.34
N PHE A 41 12.64 0.94 0.71
CA PHE A 41 12.51 0.87 -0.75
C PHE A 41 13.31 2.00 -1.44
N ALA A 42 13.15 3.24 -0.99
CA ALA A 42 13.85 4.41 -1.53
C ALA A 42 15.38 4.30 -1.40
N ARG A 43 15.86 3.88 -0.22
CA ARG A 43 17.29 3.66 0.02
C ARG A 43 17.84 2.53 -0.83
N THR A 44 17.07 1.46 -1.03
CA THR A 44 17.49 0.31 -1.85
C THR A 44 17.53 0.67 -3.32
N ALA A 45 16.54 1.41 -3.83
CA ALA A 45 16.53 1.92 -5.19
C ALA A 45 17.79 2.74 -5.47
N THR A 46 18.08 3.72 -4.61
CA THR A 46 19.29 4.56 -4.68
C THR A 46 20.57 3.73 -4.67
N ARG A 47 20.71 2.79 -3.72
CA ARG A 47 21.93 1.98 -3.57
C ARG A 47 22.18 1.02 -4.73
N THR A 48 21.13 0.56 -5.39
CA THR A 48 21.22 -0.44 -6.47
C THR A 48 21.14 0.16 -7.87
N GLY A 49 20.81 1.45 -7.99
CA GLY A 49 20.47 2.08 -9.27
C GLY A 49 19.14 1.57 -9.86
N ALA A 50 18.30 0.90 -9.06
CA ALA A 50 16.97 0.51 -9.49
C ALA A 50 16.04 1.73 -9.55
N GLU A 51 15.10 1.69 -10.48
CA GLU A 51 14.02 2.67 -10.53
C GLU A 51 12.97 2.34 -9.46
N LEU A 52 12.26 3.35 -8.96
CA LEU A 52 11.24 3.19 -7.91
C LEU A 52 9.89 3.76 -8.35
N VAL A 53 8.85 2.92 -8.31
CA VAL A 53 7.44 3.33 -8.41
C VAL A 53 6.89 3.50 -6.99
N THR A 54 6.42 4.71 -6.68
CA THR A 54 5.95 5.11 -5.34
C THR A 54 4.42 4.98 -5.19
N VAL A 55 3.91 3.76 -5.28
CA VAL A 55 2.47 3.47 -5.13
C VAL A 55 1.97 3.71 -3.70
N GLY A 56 2.82 3.61 -2.68
CA GLY A 56 2.47 3.93 -1.30
C GLY A 56 2.01 5.38 -1.15
N LYS A 57 2.77 6.32 -1.72
CA LYS A 57 2.39 7.74 -1.74
C LYS A 57 1.08 7.98 -2.49
N ARG A 58 0.90 7.35 -3.66
CA ARG A 58 -0.30 7.48 -4.51
C ARG A 58 -1.57 6.93 -3.85
N SER A 59 -1.44 5.96 -2.95
CA SER A 59 -2.56 5.24 -2.34
C SER A 59 -2.94 5.74 -0.95
N ARG A 60 -2.34 6.83 -0.44
CA ARG A 60 -2.62 7.34 0.92
C ARG A 60 -4.10 7.62 1.18
N GLU A 61 -4.83 8.10 0.18
CA GLU A 61 -6.27 8.40 0.25
C GLU A 61 -7.15 7.13 0.09
N HIS A 62 -6.54 6.00 -0.25
CA HIS A 62 -7.17 4.70 -0.46
C HIS A 62 -6.80 3.66 0.61
N ALA A 63 -6.30 4.11 1.76
CA ALA A 63 -6.00 3.25 2.90
C ALA A 63 -7.28 2.68 3.55
N LEU A 64 -7.13 1.80 4.53
CA LEU A 64 -8.27 1.24 5.26
C LEU A 64 -9.11 2.34 5.93
N GLY A 65 -10.44 2.24 5.79
CA GLY A 65 -11.39 3.24 6.28
C GLY A 65 -11.69 4.38 5.29
N SER A 66 -11.03 4.42 4.13
CA SER A 66 -11.37 5.35 3.04
C SER A 66 -12.69 4.98 2.35
N ALA A 67 -13.20 5.88 1.49
CA ALA A 67 -14.39 5.62 0.69
C ALA A 67 -14.18 4.52 -0.37
N GLU A 68 -12.95 4.37 -0.87
CA GLU A 68 -12.57 3.35 -1.86
C GLU A 68 -11.23 2.71 -1.46
N PRO A 69 -11.23 1.77 -0.50
CA PRO A 69 -9.99 1.16 -0.03
C PRO A 69 -9.35 0.27 -1.10
N TRP A 70 -8.06 0.47 -1.34
CA TRP A 70 -7.26 -0.33 -2.28
C TRP A 70 -6.60 -1.54 -1.63
N VAL A 71 -6.84 -1.75 -0.35
CA VAL A 71 -6.40 -2.92 0.42
C VAL A 71 -7.58 -3.51 1.18
N THR A 72 -7.54 -4.80 1.49
CA THR A 72 -8.57 -5.45 2.31
C THR A 72 -8.22 -5.40 3.78
N GLY A 73 -9.18 -5.11 4.66
CA GLY A 73 -8.99 -5.17 6.10
C GLY A 73 -9.07 -6.58 6.69
N LEU A 74 -8.95 -6.67 8.02
CA LEU A 74 -9.14 -7.91 8.77
C LEU A 74 -10.64 -8.19 8.93
N SER A 75 -11.19 -9.13 8.17
CA SER A 75 -12.61 -9.49 8.29
C SER A 75 -12.84 -10.48 9.46
N GLU A 76 -13.87 -10.24 10.27
CA GLU A 76 -14.30 -11.19 11.31
C GLU A 76 -14.86 -12.50 10.74
N ARG A 77 -15.24 -12.54 9.45
CA ARG A 77 -15.80 -13.73 8.78
C ARG A 77 -14.74 -14.67 8.24
N LEU A 78 -13.46 -14.40 8.50
CA LEU A 78 -12.36 -15.14 7.90
C LEU A 78 -12.22 -16.54 8.53
N ARG A 79 -12.83 -17.55 7.88
CA ARG A 79 -12.49 -18.97 8.03
C ARG A 79 -11.75 -19.45 6.78
N GLY A 80 -10.70 -20.25 6.95
CA GLY A 80 -9.99 -20.88 5.83
C GLY A 80 -9.21 -19.90 4.95
N SER A 81 -9.27 -20.10 3.62
CA SER A 81 -8.44 -19.38 2.63
C SER A 81 -8.67 -17.87 2.56
N ALA A 82 -9.73 -17.34 3.15
CA ALA A 82 -9.99 -15.90 3.14
C ALA A 82 -9.02 -15.12 4.06
N LEU A 83 -8.42 -15.77 5.08
CA LEU A 83 -7.39 -15.13 5.94
C LEU A 83 -6.16 -14.70 5.15
N THR A 84 -5.84 -15.37 4.03
CA THR A 84 -4.64 -15.08 3.24
C THR A 84 -4.72 -13.75 2.50
N GLY A 85 -5.91 -13.15 2.41
CA GLY A 85 -6.12 -11.86 1.76
C GLY A 85 -5.92 -10.66 2.69
N ALA A 86 -5.91 -10.83 4.01
CA ALA A 86 -5.87 -9.69 4.93
C ALA A 86 -4.69 -8.76 4.64
N PHE A 87 -4.96 -7.45 4.60
CA PHE A 87 -4.01 -6.38 4.30
C PHE A 87 -3.35 -6.42 2.91
N HIS A 88 -3.84 -7.27 2.00
CA HIS A 88 -3.37 -7.31 0.61
C HIS A 88 -4.17 -6.36 -0.28
N PRO A 89 -3.65 -6.02 -1.47
CA PRO A 89 -4.35 -5.18 -2.42
C PRO A 89 -5.68 -5.80 -2.86
N THR A 90 -6.69 -4.96 -3.01
CA THR A 90 -7.91 -5.32 -3.74
C THR A 90 -7.64 -5.37 -5.24
N GLY A 91 -8.63 -5.80 -6.04
CA GLY A 91 -8.53 -5.70 -7.49
C GLY A 91 -8.34 -4.26 -7.99
N ALA A 92 -8.96 -3.28 -7.31
CA ALA A 92 -8.76 -1.85 -7.60
C ALA A 92 -7.33 -1.42 -7.25
N GLY A 93 -6.81 -1.84 -6.08
CA GLY A 93 -5.42 -1.58 -5.70
C GLY A 93 -4.41 -2.17 -6.67
N MET A 94 -4.57 -3.43 -7.08
CA MET A 94 -3.69 -4.05 -8.08
C MET A 94 -3.76 -3.35 -9.44
N ARG A 95 -4.94 -2.85 -9.85
CA ARG A 95 -5.08 -2.06 -11.07
C ARG A 95 -4.31 -0.75 -10.97
N ALA A 96 -4.45 -0.02 -9.88
CA ALA A 96 -3.71 1.23 -9.66
C ALA A 96 -2.19 1.02 -9.62
N VAL A 97 -1.72 -0.10 -9.05
CA VAL A 97 -0.30 -0.49 -9.11
C VAL A 97 0.14 -0.74 -10.55
N ALA A 98 -0.63 -1.51 -11.32
CA ALA A 98 -0.32 -1.81 -12.72
C ALA A 98 -0.28 -0.53 -13.57
N ASP A 99 -1.22 0.38 -13.35
CA ASP A 99 -1.29 1.67 -14.05
C ASP A 99 -0.07 2.54 -13.68
N ALA A 100 0.31 2.63 -12.40
CA ALA A 100 1.49 3.36 -11.97
C ALA A 100 2.80 2.80 -12.56
N ILE A 101 2.91 1.47 -12.67
CA ILE A 101 4.05 0.81 -13.35
C ILE A 101 4.04 1.17 -14.84
N ALA A 102 2.90 1.05 -15.51
CA ALA A 102 2.78 1.36 -16.93
C ALA A 102 3.09 2.82 -17.23
N GLU A 103 2.62 3.76 -16.41
CA GLU A 103 2.97 5.19 -16.48
C GLU A 103 4.47 5.43 -16.32
N HIS A 104 5.09 4.80 -15.32
CA HIS A 104 6.52 4.93 -15.06
C HIS A 104 7.36 4.46 -16.26
N LEU A 105 6.99 3.32 -16.85
CA LEU A 105 7.68 2.76 -18.02
C LEU A 105 7.47 3.57 -19.31
N LYS A 106 6.42 4.41 -19.38
CA LYS A 106 6.12 5.28 -20.52
C LYS A 106 6.88 6.62 -20.53
N GLY A 107 7.87 6.82 -19.64
CA GLY A 107 8.67 8.07 -19.56
C GLY A 107 9.20 8.61 -20.91
N PRO A 108 9.72 9.86 -20.96
CA PRO A 108 9.57 10.89 -22.03
C PRO A 108 10.11 10.60 -23.45
N GLY A 109 10.22 9.35 -23.89
CA GLY A 109 10.74 8.94 -25.20
C GLY A 109 9.76 8.14 -26.08
N LEU A 110 8.46 8.16 -25.78
CA LEU A 110 7.43 7.47 -26.56
C LEU A 110 6.21 8.35 -26.93
N ALA A 111 6.42 9.66 -27.08
CA ALA A 111 5.45 10.57 -27.72
C ALA A 111 6.07 11.21 -28.97
#